data_AF-A0A3D2S068-F1
#
_entry.id   AF-A0A3D2S068-F1
#
_cell.length_a   1.000
_cell.length_b   1.000
_cell.length_c   1.000
_cell.angle_alpha   90.00
_cell.angle_beta   90.00
_cell.angle_gamma   90.00
#
_symmetry.space_group_name_H-M   'P 1'
#
loop_
_entity.id
_entity.type
_entity.pdbx_description
1 polymer ?
#
loop_
_entity_poly.entity_id
_entity_poly.type
_entity_poly.pdbx_seq_one_letter_code
_entity_poly.pdbx_strand_id
1 'polypeptide(L)'
;MTIRIGDEAPNFTAETTQGEINFHQWIGDGWALLFSHPKDFTPVCTTELGYVAGMQTEFSKRNCKIIGLSIDSVQDHSEWLGDIEETQGNAVHYPLIGDTDLKVAKL
;
A
#
# COMPACT_ATOMS: atom_id res chain seq x y z
N MET A 1 9.30 -9.00 -13.78
CA MET A 1 9.62 -8.44 -15.11
C MET A 1 9.87 -6.95 -14.92
N THR A 2 10.16 -6.15 -15.95
CA THR A 2 10.20 -4.69 -15.76
C THR A 2 9.00 -4.08 -16.46
N ILE A 3 8.08 -3.53 -15.67
CA ILE A 3 6.89 -2.81 -16.17
C ILE A 3 7.34 -1.51 -16.84
N ARG A 4 6.71 -1.17 -17.96
CA ARG A 4 6.93 0.08 -18.69
C ARG A 4 5.66 0.94 -18.70
N ILE A 5 5.83 2.21 -19.03
CA ILE A 5 4.70 3.12 -19.22
C ILE A 5 3.83 2.61 -20.37
N GLY A 6 2.54 2.45 -20.11
CA GLY A 6 1.56 1.95 -21.08
C GLY A 6 1.32 0.44 -21.02
N ASP A 7 2.11 -0.31 -20.24
CA ASP A 7 1.83 -1.72 -19.98
C ASP A 7 0.59 -1.86 -19.07
N GLU A 8 -0.15 -2.94 -19.27
CA GLU A 8 -1.18 -3.35 -18.32
C GLU A 8 -0.50 -3.80 -17.02
N ALA A 9 -0.89 -3.20 -15.90
CA ALA A 9 -0.36 -3.59 -14.60
C ALA A 9 -0.70 -5.08 -14.34
N PRO A 10 0.26 -5.89 -13.84
CA PRO A 10 -0.01 -7.30 -13.55
C PRO A 10 -1.22 -7.46 -12.63
N ASN A 11 -2.13 -8.36 -12.99
CA ASN A 11 -3.19 -8.74 -12.08
C ASN A 11 -2.66 -9.79 -11.11
N PHE A 12 -2.69 -9.48 -9.82
CA PHE A 12 -2.24 -10.39 -8.76
C PHE A 12 -3.30 -10.50 -7.68
N THR A 13 -3.21 -11.58 -6.91
CA THR A 13 -3.94 -11.74 -5.65
C THR A 13 -2.94 -11.59 -4.50
N ALA A 14 -3.29 -10.81 -3.49
CA ALA A 14 -2.41 -10.56 -2.35
C ALA A 14 -3.18 -10.38 -1.05
N GLU A 15 -2.58 -10.84 0.05
CA GLU A 15 -3.07 -10.59 1.41
C GLU A 15 -2.72 -9.16 1.82
N THR A 16 -3.69 -8.47 2.43
CA THR A 16 -3.52 -7.10 2.91
C THR A 16 -4.07 -6.92 4.32
N THR A 17 -3.79 -5.78 4.94
CA THR A 17 -4.40 -5.36 6.21
C THR A 17 -5.92 -5.23 6.17
N GLN A 18 -6.56 -5.28 4.99
CA GLN A 18 -8.01 -5.23 4.82
C GLN A 18 -8.58 -6.53 4.19
N GLY A 19 -7.80 -7.61 4.23
CA GLY A 19 -8.14 -8.91 3.65
C GLY A 19 -7.52 -9.14 2.27
N GLU A 20 -7.79 -10.31 1.70
CA GLU A 20 -7.31 -10.68 0.37
C GLU A 20 -7.95 -9.81 -0.72
N ILE A 21 -7.13 -9.37 -1.68
CA ILE A 21 -7.60 -8.63 -2.86
C ILE A 21 -7.21 -9.34 -4.15
N ASN A 22 -8.03 -9.20 -5.19
CA ASN A 22 -7.57 -9.31 -6.58
C ASN A 22 -7.34 -7.89 -7.11
N PHE A 23 -6.12 -7.57 -7.57
CA PHE A 23 -5.69 -6.20 -7.82
C PHE A 23 -6.59 -5.45 -8.80
N HIS A 24 -6.91 -6.04 -9.95
CA HIS A 24 -7.77 -5.38 -10.94
C HIS A 24 -9.21 -5.18 -10.44
N GLN A 25 -9.78 -6.18 -9.76
CA GLN A 25 -11.11 -6.04 -9.15
C GLN A 25 -11.11 -4.98 -8.04
N TRP A 26 -10.04 -4.90 -7.25
CA TRP A 26 -9.88 -3.93 -6.19
C TRP A 26 -9.75 -2.50 -6.73
N ILE A 27 -9.02 -2.28 -7.84
CA ILE A 27 -8.94 -0.95 -8.48
C ILE A 27 -10.33 -0.54 -9.01
N GLY A 28 -11.00 -1.43 -9.75
CA GLY A 28 -12.22 -1.10 -10.48
C GLY A 28 -11.96 -0.11 -11.62
N ASP A 29 -12.91 0.78 -11.91
CA ASP A 29 -12.82 1.75 -13.02
C ASP A 29 -12.01 3.03 -12.66
N GLY A 30 -11.27 3.00 -11.54
CA GLY A 30 -10.54 4.15 -11.00
C GLY A 30 -9.04 4.10 -11.24
N TRP A 31 -8.35 5.11 -10.70
CA TRP A 31 -6.89 5.12 -10.60
C TRP A 31 -6.43 4.41 -9.34
N ALA A 32 -5.18 3.94 -9.34
CA ALA A 32 -4.52 3.43 -8.16
C ALA A 32 -3.10 3.96 -8.04
N LEU A 33 -2.74 4.37 -6.83
CA LEU A 33 -1.38 4.57 -6.38
C LEU A 33 -0.95 3.30 -5.63
N LEU A 34 -0.15 2.46 -6.29
CA LEU A 34 0.61 1.39 -5.64
C LEU A 34 2.02 1.91 -5.36
N PHE A 35 2.43 1.91 -4.10
CA PHE A 35 3.76 2.33 -3.69
C PHE A 35 4.34 1.34 -2.68
N SER A 36 5.66 1.17 -2.72
CA SER A 36 6.37 0.26 -1.81
C SER A 36 7.22 1.03 -0.82
N HIS A 37 7.39 0.47 0.37
CA HIS A 37 8.41 0.89 1.33
C HIS A 37 9.32 -0.28 1.70
N PRO A 38 10.61 -0.06 2.03
CA PRO A 38 11.54 -1.16 2.27
C PRO A 38 11.21 -2.06 3.45
N LYS A 39 10.76 -1.47 4.57
CA LYS A 39 10.52 -2.20 5.82
C LYS A 39 9.67 -1.41 6.83
N ASP A 40 8.78 -2.10 7.52
CA ASP A 40 8.05 -1.59 8.68
C ASP A 40 9.00 -1.18 9.83
N PHE A 41 8.50 -0.35 10.75
CA PHE A 41 9.25 0.12 11.92
C PHE A 41 10.56 0.87 11.58
N THR A 42 10.60 1.54 10.42
CA THR A 42 11.73 2.37 10.01
C THR A 42 11.32 3.84 9.84
N PRO A 43 12.16 4.81 10.28
CA PRO A 43 11.73 6.18 10.51
C PRO A 43 11.26 6.89 9.23
N VAL A 44 11.95 6.69 8.11
CA VAL A 44 11.57 7.33 6.84
C VAL A 44 10.23 6.77 6.34
N CYS A 45 10.06 5.45 6.35
CA CYS A 45 8.81 4.83 5.91
C CYS A 45 7.63 5.29 6.79
N THR A 46 7.84 5.46 8.10
CA THR A 46 6.82 6.00 9.01
C THR A 46 6.36 7.38 8.53
N THR A 47 7.30 8.27 8.21
CA THR A 47 6.97 9.61 7.71
C THR A 47 6.27 9.59 6.34
N GLU A 48 6.70 8.72 5.43
CA GLU A 48 6.13 8.61 4.09
C GLU A 48 4.69 8.10 4.11
N LEU A 49 4.42 7.02 4.85
CA LEU A 49 3.07 6.47 4.97
C LEU A 49 2.13 7.44 5.70
N GLY A 50 2.59 8.07 6.79
CA GLY A 50 1.80 9.08 7.50
C GLY A 50 1.46 10.30 6.64
N TYR A 51 2.37 10.73 5.76
CA TYR A 51 2.10 11.82 4.81
C TYR A 51 1.07 11.41 3.75
N VAL A 52 1.22 10.23 3.15
CA VAL A 52 0.25 9.69 2.18
C VAL A 52 -1.13 9.51 2.81
N ALA A 53 -1.20 9.06 4.07
CA ALA A 53 -2.43 8.97 4.85
C ALA A 53 -3.13 10.32 4.98
N GLY A 54 -2.40 11.38 5.31
CA GLY A 54 -2.92 12.75 5.34
C GLY A 54 -3.45 13.24 3.98
N MET A 55 -2.95 12.69 2.87
CA MET A 55 -3.38 13.02 1.51
C MET A 55 -4.54 12.15 0.99
N GLN A 56 -5.03 11.16 1.74
CA GLN A 56 -6.02 10.19 1.26
C GLN A 56 -7.30 10.85 0.70
N THR A 57 -7.75 11.95 1.30
CA THR A 57 -8.90 12.73 0.81
C THR A 57 -8.63 13.34 -0.58
N GLU A 58 -7.41 13.80 -0.84
CA GLU A 58 -7.03 14.37 -2.14
C GLU A 58 -6.97 13.31 -3.23
N PHE A 59 -6.47 12.11 -2.94
CA PHE A 59 -6.53 10.99 -3.89
C PHE A 59 -7.96 10.55 -4.16
N SER A 60 -8.79 10.46 -3.12
CA SER A 60 -10.20 10.05 -3.23
C SER A 60 -11.01 11.02 -4.12
N LYS A 61 -10.80 12.34 -3.98
CA LYS A 61 -11.42 13.37 -4.86
C LYS A 61 -11.11 13.18 -6.35
N ARG A 62 -10.04 12.44 -6.68
CA ARG A 62 -9.57 12.17 -8.04
C ARG A 62 -9.88 10.76 -8.52
N ASN A 63 -10.79 10.05 -7.83
CA ASN A 63 -11.12 8.64 -8.07
C ASN A 63 -9.86 7.75 -8.06
N CYS A 64 -8.93 8.03 -7.13
CA CYS A 64 -7.68 7.30 -6.99
C CYS A 64 -7.64 6.59 -5.64
N LYS A 65 -7.42 5.27 -5.66
CA LYS A 65 -7.21 4.43 -4.48
C LYS A 65 -5.73 4.35 -4.15
N ILE A 66 -5.40 4.15 -2.89
CA ILE A 66 -4.02 4.03 -2.40
C ILE A 66 -3.83 2.60 -1.90
N ILE A 67 -2.66 2.01 -2.15
CA ILE A 67 -2.26 0.73 -1.56
C ILE A 67 -0.74 0.72 -1.36
N GLY A 68 -0.30 0.38 -0.16
CA GLY A 68 1.11 0.23 0.18
C GLY A 68 1.58 -1.22 0.03
N LEU A 69 2.90 -1.43 -0.02
CA LEU A 69 3.51 -2.75 -0.10
C LEU A 69 4.86 -2.76 0.63
N SER A 70 5.10 -3.77 1.45
CA SER A 70 6.46 -4.21 1.78
C SER A 70 6.55 -5.72 1.84
N ILE A 71 7.73 -6.21 2.18
CA ILE A 71 8.02 -7.64 2.35
C ILE A 71 7.67 -8.14 3.75
N ASP A 72 7.18 -7.26 4.64
CA ASP A 72 6.78 -7.61 5.99
C ASP A 72 5.40 -8.30 5.98
N SER A 73 5.00 -8.90 7.10
CA SER A 73 3.71 -9.59 7.18
C SER A 73 2.55 -8.62 7.41
N VAL A 74 1.32 -9.04 7.08
CA VAL A 74 0.10 -8.28 7.43
C VAL A 74 -0.02 -8.04 8.94
N GLN A 75 0.51 -8.97 9.75
CA GLN A 75 0.56 -8.81 11.20
C GLN A 75 1.51 -7.67 11.59
N ASP A 76 2.72 -7.63 11.04
CA ASP A 76 3.68 -6.56 11.30
C ASP A 76 3.11 -5.20 10.89
N HIS A 77 2.45 -5.12 9.72
CA HIS A 77 1.76 -3.92 9.28
C HIS A 77 0.76 -3.43 10.32
N SER A 78 -0.09 -4.35 10.81
CA SER A 78 -1.17 -4.04 11.73
C SER A 78 -0.65 -3.51 13.07
N GLU A 79 0.48 -4.04 13.55
CA GLU A 79 1.16 -3.57 14.75
C GLU A 79 1.79 -2.19 14.53
N TRP A 80 2.35 -1.94 13.34
CA TRP A 80 3.04 -0.70 13.01
C TRP A 80 2.10 0.50 12.74
N LEU A 81 0.85 0.26 12.31
CA LEU A 81 -0.09 1.36 11.99
C LEU A 81 -0.29 2.35 13.15
N GLY A 82 -0.26 1.85 14.40
CA GLY A 82 -0.38 2.67 15.60
C GLY A 82 0.78 3.66 15.74
N ASP A 83 2.01 3.21 15.49
CA ASP A 83 3.21 4.07 15.56
C ASP A 83 3.17 5.19 14.52
N ILE A 84 2.64 4.89 13.32
CA ILE A 84 2.48 5.89 12.26
C ILE A 84 1.48 6.96 12.70
N GLU A 85 0.30 6.55 13.20
CA GLU A 85 -0.72 7.49 13.65
C GLU A 85 -0.20 8.34 14.82
N GLU A 86 0.42 7.71 15.83
CA GLU A 86 0.94 8.40 17.01
C GLU A 86 1.99 9.46 16.64
N THR A 87 2.91 9.14 15.73
CA THR A 87 4.04 10.02 15.43
C THR A 87 3.80 11.00 14.28
N GLN A 88 2.92 10.67 13.33
CA GLN A 88 2.67 11.49 12.13
C GLN A 88 1.31 12.22 12.17
N GLY A 89 0.42 11.84 13.09
CA GLY A 89 -0.89 12.48 13.28
C GLY A 89 -1.94 12.11 12.23
N ASN A 90 -1.66 11.14 11.36
CA ASN A 90 -2.61 10.64 10.36
C ASN A 90 -2.67 9.11 10.42
N ALA A 91 -3.87 8.57 10.64
CA ALA A 91 -4.11 7.13 10.58
C ALA A 91 -4.07 6.62 9.13
N VAL A 92 -3.36 5.53 8.90
CA VAL A 92 -3.33 4.84 7.61
C VAL A 92 -4.63 4.03 7.44
N HIS A 93 -5.51 4.48 6.54
CA HIS A 93 -6.78 3.81 6.25
C HIS A 93 -6.80 3.10 4.89
N TYR A 94 -5.71 3.14 4.14
CA TYR A 94 -5.53 2.36 2.92
C TYR A 94 -4.86 1.01 3.22
N PRO A 95 -5.10 -0.04 2.39
CA PRO A 95 -4.50 -1.35 2.61
C PRO A 95 -2.98 -1.34 2.43
N LEU A 96 -2.29 -2.19 3.20
CA LEU A 96 -0.89 -2.54 3.02
C LEU A 96 -0.79 -4.02 2.63
N ILE A 97 -0.12 -4.32 1.51
CA ILE A 97 0.15 -5.67 1.02
C ILE A 97 1.33 -6.26 1.80
N GLY A 98 1.13 -7.44 2.40
CA GLY A 98 2.20 -8.22 3.00
C GLY A 98 2.82 -9.20 2.01
N ASP A 99 3.92 -8.81 1.35
CA ASP A 99 4.57 -9.57 0.27
C ASP A 99 5.74 -10.45 0.77
N THR A 100 5.51 -11.23 1.82
CA THR A 100 6.55 -12.03 2.50
C THR A 100 7.30 -13.02 1.61
N ASP A 101 6.73 -13.43 0.48
CA ASP A 101 7.33 -14.36 -0.49
C ASP A 101 7.86 -13.66 -1.76
N LEU A 102 7.84 -12.32 -1.78
CA LEU A 102 8.28 -11.46 -2.89
C LEU A 102 7.51 -11.70 -4.19
N LYS A 103 6.29 -12.22 -4.13
CA LYS A 103 5.49 -12.50 -5.33
C LYS A 103 5.19 -11.22 -6.07
N VAL A 104 4.69 -10.19 -5.38
CA VAL A 104 4.28 -8.93 -6.01
C VAL A 104 5.51 -8.10 -6.37
N ALA A 105 6.52 -8.03 -5.50
CA ALA A 105 7.75 -7.27 -5.71
C ALA A 105 8.59 -7.77 -6.92
N LYS A 106 8.38 -9.00 -7.38
CA LYS A 106 9.09 -9.59 -8.54
C LYS A 106 8.32 -9.52 -9.87
N LEU A 107 7.09 -9.03 -9.87
CA LEU A 107 6.26 -8.95 -11.08
C LEU A 107 6.82 -7.97 -12.12
#